data_AF-A0A1M6IGD2-F1
#
_entry.id   AF-A0A1M6IGD2-F1
#
_cell.length_a   1.000
_cell.length_b   1.000
_cell.length_c   1.000
_cell.angle_alpha   90.00
_cell.angle_beta   90.00
_cell.angle_gamma   90.00
#
_symmetry.space_group_name_H-M   'P 1'
#
loop_
_entity.id
_entity.type
_entity.pdbx_description
1 polymer ?
#
loop_
_entity_poly.entity_id
_entity_poly.type
_entity_poly.pdbx_seq_one_letter_code
_entity_poly.pdbx_strand_id
1 'polypeptide(L)'
;MEREKIGYKSTCPYCRKNTISLWRRQWMSKHNPLVCKECGKEIYPVEKKSYLMDIPILISLVISMVASYLTKNLFIFIPIYYLGIIISLFLQYVYVPLTYKQN
;
A
#
# COMPACT_ATOMS: atom_id res chain seq x y z
N MET A 1 25.42 11.20 1.78
CA MET A 1 24.54 10.03 1.64
C MET A 1 23.77 9.88 2.95
N GLU A 2 22.66 10.60 3.08
CA GLU A 2 21.91 10.69 4.34
C GLU A 2 20.91 9.52 4.44
N ARG A 3 20.96 8.79 5.55
CA ARG A 3 20.22 7.53 5.72
C ARG A 3 18.72 7.84 5.89
N GLU A 4 17.91 7.43 4.92
CA GLU A 4 16.44 7.35 5.07
C GLU A 4 16.11 6.58 6.36
N LYS A 5 15.61 7.27 7.39
CA LYS A 5 15.11 6.58 8.60
C LYS A 5 13.71 6.05 8.29
N ILE A 6 13.67 4.79 7.88
CA ILE A 6 12.46 4.03 7.58
C ILE A 6 11.69 3.74 8.88
N GLY A 7 10.45 4.20 8.96
CA GLY A 7 9.51 3.81 10.02
C GLY A 7 8.86 2.46 9.69
N TYR A 8 8.76 1.56 10.68
CA TYR A 8 8.18 0.23 10.50
C TYR A 8 6.66 0.21 10.73
N LYS A 9 5.94 -0.49 9.82
CA LYS A 9 4.52 -0.93 9.73
C LYS A 9 3.36 -0.02 10.20
N SER A 10 3.54 0.83 11.19
CA SER A 10 2.49 1.71 11.75
C SER A 10 3.05 2.82 12.67
N THR A 11 4.37 2.87 12.82
CA THR A 11 5.03 3.85 13.68
C THR A 11 5.37 5.12 12.93
N CYS A 12 5.12 6.26 13.59
CA CYS A 12 5.58 7.54 13.10
C CYS A 12 7.12 7.53 13.01
N PRO A 13 7.73 7.90 11.87
CA PRO A 13 9.18 7.93 11.74
C PRO A 13 9.85 8.97 12.66
N TYR A 14 9.10 9.98 13.13
CA TYR A 14 9.61 11.02 14.04
C TYR A 14 9.57 10.61 15.51
N CYS A 15 8.43 10.14 16.02
CA CYS A 15 8.25 9.87 17.45
C CYS A 15 8.19 8.36 17.78
N ARG A 16 8.24 7.48 16.78
CA ARG A 16 8.16 6.01 16.89
C ARG A 16 6.93 5.48 17.62
N LYS A 17 5.92 6.32 17.88
CA LYS A 17 4.63 5.89 18.43
C LYS A 17 3.75 5.32 17.32
N ASN A 18 2.94 4.32 17.67
CA ASN A 18 1.96 3.72 16.78
C ASN A 18 0.78 4.67 16.59
N THR A 19 0.74 5.37 15.46
CA THR A 19 -0.26 6.43 15.24
C THR A 19 -1.06 6.26 13.95
N ILE A 20 -0.72 5.27 13.12
CA ILE A 20 -1.28 5.15 11.77
C ILE A 20 -2.05 3.84 11.66
N SER A 21 -3.37 3.96 11.55
CA SER A 21 -4.23 2.83 11.17
C SER A 21 -4.01 2.45 9.70
N LEU A 22 -4.03 1.15 9.43
CA LEU A 22 -3.96 0.51 8.11
C LEU A 22 -4.78 1.22 7.02
N TRP A 23 -6.06 1.52 7.31
CA TRP A 23 -6.96 2.19 6.37
C TRP A 23 -6.48 3.58 5.97
N ARG A 24 -6.08 4.40 6.95
CA ARG A 24 -5.57 5.76 6.72
C ARG A 24 -4.29 5.78 5.90
N ARG A 25 -3.55 4.67 5.89
CA ARG A 25 -2.31 4.50 5.12
C ARG A 25 -2.55 4.32 3.63
N GLN A 26 -3.65 3.68 3.28
CA GLN A 26 -4.03 3.44 1.89
C GLN A 26 -4.43 4.74 1.17
N TRP A 27 -4.92 5.72 1.93
CA TRP A 27 -5.32 7.04 1.44
C TRP A 27 -4.19 8.08 1.52
N MET A 28 -3.02 7.70 2.05
CA MET A 28 -1.86 8.59 2.04
C MET A 28 -1.28 8.66 0.63
N SER A 29 -1.02 9.89 0.20
CA SER A 29 -0.31 10.18 -1.05
C SER A 29 0.65 11.34 -0.79
N LYS A 30 1.57 11.61 -1.71
CA LYS A 30 2.45 12.79 -1.63
C LYS A 30 1.67 14.10 -1.52
N HIS A 31 0.46 14.13 -2.09
CA HIS A 31 -0.45 15.27 -2.03
C HIS A 31 -1.34 15.28 -0.79
N ASN A 32 -1.49 14.15 -0.09
CA ASN A 32 -2.29 14.00 1.12
C ASN A 32 -1.43 13.35 2.23
N PRO A 33 -0.52 14.12 2.85
CA PRO A 33 0.28 13.63 3.96
C PRO A 33 -0.59 13.39 5.20
N LEU A 34 -0.13 12.48 6.06
CA LEU A 34 -0.84 12.18 7.31
C LEU A 34 -0.15 12.83 8.48
N VAL A 35 -0.90 13.62 9.25
CA VAL A 35 -0.41 14.27 10.45
C VAL A 35 -0.42 13.28 11.62
N CYS A 36 0.73 13.08 12.25
CA CYS A 36 0.82 12.28 13.46
C CYS A 36 0.08 12.96 14.62
N LYS A 37 -0.87 12.27 15.27
CA LYS A 37 -1.59 12.81 16.43
C LYS A 37 -0.69 13.09 17.65
N GLU A 38 0.43 12.39 17.76
CA GLU A 38 1.32 12.48 18.92
C GLU A 38 2.40 13.56 18.79
N CYS A 39 2.94 13.77 17.58
CA CYS A 39 4.01 14.75 17.36
C CYS A 39 3.63 15.90 16.43
N GLY A 40 2.43 15.89 15.86
CA GLY A 40 1.94 16.91 14.94
C GLY A 40 2.68 16.98 13.59
N LYS A 41 3.65 16.07 13.34
CA LYS A 41 4.46 16.09 12.11
C LYS A 41 3.78 15.32 10.98
N GLU A 42 3.97 15.81 9.77
CA GLU A 42 3.48 15.20 8.54
C GLU A 42 4.32 13.98 8.14
N ILE A 43 3.62 12.91 7.77
CA ILE A 43 4.19 11.62 7.37
C ILE A 43 3.79 11.36 5.92
N TYR A 44 4.75 10.86 5.16
CA TYR A 44 4.61 10.62 3.73
C TYR A 44 4.81 9.12 3.42
N PRO A 45 4.08 8.56 2.44
CA PRO A 45 4.35 7.22 1.94
C PRO A 45 5.56 7.24 1.00
N VAL A 46 6.33 6.15 0.97
CA VAL A 46 7.39 5.97 -0.05
C VAL A 46 6.76 5.60 -1.38
N GLU A 47 6.63 6.59 -2.28
CA GLU A 47 5.96 6.43 -3.59
C GLU A 47 6.51 5.26 -4.40
N LYS A 48 7.83 5.11 -4.51
CA LYS A 48 8.47 4.09 -5.36
C LYS A 48 8.12 2.66 -4.96
N LYS A 49 7.74 2.42 -3.70
CA LYS A 49 7.39 1.06 -3.22
C LYS A 49 5.90 0.79 -3.23
N SER A 50 5.04 1.80 -3.40
CA SER A 50 3.58 1.63 -3.38
C SER A 50 3.05 1.08 -4.71
N TYR A 51 3.49 1.63 -5.85
CA TYR A 51 3.02 1.19 -7.18
C TYR A 51 3.39 -0.26 -7.52
N LEU A 52 4.53 -0.74 -7.02
CA LEU A 52 4.95 -2.13 -7.20
C LEU A 52 4.01 -3.13 -6.51
N MET A 53 3.29 -2.69 -5.47
CA MET A 53 2.36 -3.54 -4.71
C MET A 53 0.98 -3.61 -5.36
N ASP A 54 0.71 -2.82 -6.40
CA ASP A 54 -0.51 -2.89 -7.20
C ASP A 54 -0.37 -3.87 -8.39
N ILE A 55 0.86 -4.32 -8.68
CA ILE A 55 1.16 -5.34 -9.71
C ILE A 55 0.34 -6.63 -9.51
N PRO A 56 0.17 -7.19 -8.29
CA PRO A 56 -0.67 -8.36 -8.08
C PRO A 56 -2.12 -8.15 -8.50
N ILE A 57 -2.68 -6.94 -8.33
CA ILE A 57 -4.04 -6.61 -8.77
C ILE A 57 -4.10 -6.62 -10.30
N LEU A 58 -3.14 -5.98 -10.97
CA LEU A 58 -3.07 -5.97 -12.43
C LEU A 58 -2.91 -7.39 -13.00
N ILE A 59 -2.00 -8.20 -12.44
CA ILE A 59 -1.81 -9.59 -12.85
C ILE A 59 -3.10 -10.39 -12.64
N SER A 60 -3.73 -10.27 -11.47
CA SER A 60 -4.99 -10.97 -11.18
C SER A 60 -6.10 -10.58 -12.14
N LEU A 61 -6.17 -9.31 -12.55
CA LEU A 61 -7.16 -8.82 -13.50
C LEU A 61 -6.93 -9.40 -14.90
N VAL A 62 -5.68 -9.44 -15.36
CA VAL A 62 -5.31 -10.06 -16.64
C VAL A 62 -5.63 -11.56 -16.64
N ILE A 63 -5.22 -12.29 -15.59
CA ILE A 63 -5.50 -13.72 -15.44
C ILE A 63 -7.01 -13.97 -15.41
N SER A 64 -7.76 -13.16 -14.67
CA SER A 64 -9.22 -13.28 -14.57
C SER A 64 -9.91 -13.04 -15.92
N MET A 65 -9.46 -12.05 -16.69
CA MET A 65 -9.97 -11.78 -18.04
C MET A 65 -9.69 -12.96 -18.99
N VAL A 66 -8.44 -13.46 -19.01
CA VAL A 66 -8.04 -14.59 -19.85
C VAL A 66 -8.80 -15.86 -19.47
N ALA A 67 -8.91 -16.15 -18.17
CA ALA A 67 -9.65 -17.32 -17.67
C ALA A 67 -11.14 -17.24 -18.01
N SER A 68 -11.76 -16.07 -17.87
CA SER A 68 -13.16 -15.85 -18.22
C SER A 68 -13.41 -15.99 -19.71
N TYR A 69 -12.49 -15.52 -20.55
CA TYR A 69 -12.54 -15.66 -22.00
C TYR A 69 -12.46 -17.13 -22.44
N LEU A 70 -11.51 -17.89 -21.88
CA LEU A 70 -11.29 -19.30 -22.23
C LEU A 70 -12.43 -20.22 -21.77
N THR A 71 -12.93 -19.99 -20.56
CA THR A 71 -13.97 -20.84 -19.95
C THR A 71 -15.39 -20.41 -20.30
N LYS A 72 -15.57 -19.23 -20.91
CA LYS A 72 -16.86 -18.53 -21.09
C LYS A 72 -17.67 -18.41 -19.79
N ASN A 73 -16.99 -18.46 -18.64
CA ASN A 73 -17.61 -18.44 -17.34
C ASN A 73 -17.14 -17.23 -16.53
N LEU A 74 -18.03 -16.23 -16.42
CA LEU A 74 -17.77 -14.99 -15.69
C LEU A 74 -17.63 -15.20 -14.18
N PHE A 75 -18.13 -16.31 -13.62
CA PHE A 75 -18.01 -16.58 -12.19
C PHE A 75 -16.58 -16.86 -11.73
N ILE A 76 -15.69 -17.25 -12.65
CA ILE A 76 -14.27 -17.50 -12.36
C ILE A 76 -13.51 -16.18 -12.16
N PHE A 77 -14.02 -15.07 -12.73
CA PHE A 77 -13.45 -13.74 -12.58
C PHE A 77 -13.39 -13.28 -11.11
N ILE A 78 -14.50 -13.49 -10.40
CA ILE A 78 -14.71 -12.96 -9.05
C ILE A 78 -13.65 -13.48 -8.05
N PRO A 79 -13.46 -14.80 -7.85
CA PRO A 79 -12.52 -15.29 -6.85
C PRO A 79 -11.06 -14.95 -7.17
N ILE A 80 -10.66 -14.97 -8.45
CA ILE A 80 -9.27 -14.67 -8.86
C ILE A 80 -8.96 -13.19 -8.64
N TYR A 81 -9.89 -12.30 -9.00
CA TYR A 81 -9.74 -10.87 -8.78
C TYR A 81 -9.66 -10.52 -7.28
N TYR A 82 -10.53 -11.10 -6.46
CA TYR A 82 -10.50 -10.89 -5.00
C TYR A 82 -9.19 -11.39 -4.37
N LEU A 83 -8.65 -12.53 -4.83
CA LEU A 83 -7.34 -13.02 -4.41
C LEU A 83 -6.23 -12.00 -4.67
N GLY A 84 -6.23 -11.37 -5.85
CA GLY A 84 -5.28 -10.32 -6.20
C GLY A 84 -5.35 -9.10 -5.28
N ILE A 85 -6.57 -8.65 -4.94
CA ILE A 85 -6.79 -7.55 -3.98
C ILE A 85 -6.23 -7.91 -2.61
N ILE A 86 -6.54 -9.09 -2.08
CA ILE A 86 -6.09 -9.52 -0.75
C ILE A 86 -4.55 -9.57 -0.67
N ILE A 87 -3.91 -10.15 -1.69
CA ILE A 87 -2.45 -10.25 -1.78
C ILE A 87 -1.82 -8.87 -1.85
N SER A 88 -2.38 -7.97 -2.67
CA SER A 88 -1.91 -6.59 -2.78
C SER A 88 -2.04 -5.80 -1.48
N LEU A 89 -3.18 -5.91 -0.79
CA LEU A 89 -3.38 -5.30 0.54
C LEU A 89 -2.38 -5.81 1.57
N PHE A 90 -2.13 -7.13 1.57
CA PHE A 90 -1.16 -7.74 2.47
C PHE A 90 0.27 -7.25 2.18
N LEU A 91 0.66 -7.19 0.91
CA LEU A 91 1.96 -6.67 0.47
C LEU A 91 2.12 -5.19 0.84
N GLN A 92 1.09 -4.37 0.62
CA GLN A 92 1.10 -2.96 1.02
C GLN A 92 1.25 -2.80 2.54
N TYR A 93 0.56 -3.64 3.32
CA TYR A 93 0.68 -3.62 4.78
C TYR A 93 2.09 -3.99 5.26
N VAL A 94 2.67 -5.04 4.67
CA VAL A 94 3.93 -5.61 5.14
C VAL A 94 5.13 -4.81 4.65
N TYR A 95 5.11 -4.35 3.39
CA TYR A 95 6.32 -3.93 2.68
C TYR A 95 6.38 -2.46 2.29
N VAL A 96 5.28 -1.71 2.28
CA VAL A 96 5.39 -0.25 2.09
C VAL A 96 6.00 0.30 3.38
N PRO A 97 7.10 1.07 3.35
CA PRO A 97 7.60 1.82 4.50
C PRO A 97 7.01 3.24 4.54
N LEU A 98 6.99 3.85 5.73
CA LEU A 98 6.66 5.28 5.90
C LEU A 98 7.93 6.10 5.95
N THR A 99 7.92 7.27 5.31
CA THR A 99 9.01 8.25 5.35
C THR A 99 8.49 9.61 5.79
N TYR A 100 9.42 10.54 5.94
CA TYR A 100 9.15 11.93 6.24
C TYR A 100 9.72 12.82 5.13
N LYS A 101 9.11 14.01 4.92
CA LYS A 101 9.70 15.05 4.07
C LYS A 101 10.92 15.60 4.80
N GLN A 102 12.10 15.45 4.19
CA GLN A 102 13.24 16.29 4.51
C GLN A 102 13.19 17.41 3.46
N ASN A 103 12.88 18.63 3.92
CA ASN A 103 13.00 19.84 3.10
C ASN A 103 14.40 19.91 2.49
#